data_AF-A0A1T1D311-F1
#
_entry.id   AF-A0A1T1D311-F1
#
_cell.length_a   1.000
_cell.length_b   1.000
_cell.length_c   1.000
_cell.angle_alpha   90.00
_cell.angle_beta   90.00
_cell.angle_gamma   90.00
#
_symmetry.space_group_name_H-M   'P 1'
#
loop_
_entity.id
_entity.type
_entity.pdbx_description
1 polymer ?
#
loop_
_entity_poly.entity_id
_entity_poly.type
_entity_poly.pdbx_seq_one_letter_code
_entity_poly.pdbx_strand_id
1 'polypeptide(L)'
;MSDPKEILTKLLVDLAVESWRFSKLFGHLLQKLAAGERGRYRGQLSWFQEKLSGALGNAGMRIVNVEGHPFDPGVAATPLNAGDFGADDALIMDRMLEPIVMGSDGLVRMGTVTLKKVKS
;
A
#
# COMPACT_ATOMS: atom_id res chain seq x y z
N MET A 1 -7.22 -23.66 -18.77
CA MET A 1 -5.95 -22.90 -18.68
C MET A 1 -6.33 -21.43 -18.60
N SER A 2 -5.81 -20.68 -17.63
CA SER A 2 -6.09 -19.24 -17.53
C SER A 2 -5.57 -18.50 -18.77
N ASP A 3 -6.24 -17.43 -19.16
CA ASP A 3 -5.83 -16.56 -20.26
C ASP A 3 -4.40 -16.02 -19.96
N PRO A 4 -3.43 -16.13 -20.88
CA PRO A 4 -2.10 -15.54 -20.72
C PRO A 4 -2.12 -14.08 -20.26
N LYS A 5 -3.11 -13.28 -20.70
CA LYS A 5 -3.28 -11.90 -20.25
C LYS A 5 -3.58 -11.81 -18.76
N GLU A 6 -4.45 -12.67 -18.25
CA GLU A 6 -4.84 -12.73 -16.83
C GLU A 6 -3.63 -13.11 -15.95
N ILE A 7 -2.82 -14.07 -16.42
CA ILE A 7 -1.58 -14.47 -15.74
C ILE A 7 -0.60 -13.28 -15.68
N LEU A 8 -0.40 -12.57 -16.79
CA LEU A 8 0.48 -11.40 -16.85
C LEU A 8 -0.01 -10.28 -15.93
N THR A 9 -1.31 -10.01 -15.89
CA THR A 9 -1.89 -9.03 -14.96
C THR A 9 -1.61 -9.43 -13.52
N LYS A 10 -1.86 -10.69 -13.15
CA LYS A 10 -1.57 -11.17 -11.79
C LYS A 10 -0.10 -10.98 -11.41
N LEU A 11 0.83 -11.37 -12.29
CA LEU A 11 2.28 -11.23 -12.05
C LEU A 11 2.69 -9.76 -11.93
N LEU A 12 2.11 -8.87 -12.73
CA LEU A 12 2.36 -7.44 -12.64
C LEU A 12 1.87 -6.87 -11.30
N VAL A 13 0.69 -7.28 -10.85
CA VAL A 13 0.15 -6.87 -9.54
C VAL A 13 1.01 -7.41 -8.40
N ASP A 14 1.45 -8.67 -8.46
CA ASP A 14 2.35 -9.26 -7.46
C ASP A 14 3.67 -8.46 -7.37
N LEU A 15 4.30 -8.19 -8.52
CA LEU A 15 5.53 -7.40 -8.57
C LEU A 15 5.35 -5.98 -8.04
N ALA A 16 4.23 -5.34 -8.37
CA ALA A 16 3.94 -3.98 -7.90
C ALA A 16 3.70 -3.91 -6.39
N VAL A 17 3.00 -4.89 -5.83
CA VAL A 17 2.78 -5.01 -4.38
C VAL A 17 4.11 -5.18 -3.65
N GLU A 18 4.98 -6.09 -4.11
CA GLU A 18 6.28 -6.29 -3.48
C GLU A 18 7.21 -5.08 -3.64
N SER A 19 7.18 -4.43 -4.82
CA SER A 19 7.91 -3.18 -5.07
C SER A 19 7.49 -2.08 -4.10
N TRP A 20 6.17 -1.93 -3.86
CA TRP A 20 5.63 -0.96 -2.91
C TRP A 20 6.03 -1.26 -1.47
N ARG A 21 5.94 -2.53 -1.03
CA ARG A 21 6.36 -2.93 0.32
C ARG A 21 7.84 -2.65 0.55
N PHE A 22 8.67 -2.98 -0.44
CA PHE A 22 10.09 -2.67 -0.39
C PHE A 22 10.34 -1.16 -0.30
N SER A 23 9.62 -0.35 -1.09
CA SER A 23 9.72 1.10 -1.04
C SER A 23 9.37 1.65 0.36
N LYS A 24 8.36 1.09 1.03
CA LYS A 24 7.96 1.47 2.40
C LYS A 24 9.02 1.08 3.42
N LEU A 25 9.56 -0.14 3.33
CA LEU A 25 10.66 -0.59 4.18
C LEU A 25 11.91 0.30 4.01
N PHE A 26 12.29 0.59 2.77
CA PHE A 26 13.40 1.46 2.46
C PHE A 26 13.17 2.87 3.02
N GLY A 27 11.98 3.44 2.81
CA GLY A 27 11.59 4.73 3.41
C GLY A 27 11.71 4.76 4.93
N HIS A 28 11.34 3.67 5.62
CA HIS A 28 11.53 3.55 7.07
C HIS A 28 13.01 3.52 7.46
N LEU A 29 13.86 2.80 6.72
CA LEU A 29 15.31 2.79 6.94
C LEU A 29 15.93 4.18 6.76
N LEU A 30 15.49 4.95 5.76
CA LEU A 30 15.99 6.30 5.52
C LEU A 30 15.76 7.24 6.71
N GLN A 31 14.70 7.04 7.50
CA GLN A 31 14.45 7.85 8.69
C GLN A 31 15.49 7.63 9.80
N LYS A 32 16.21 6.50 9.76
CA LYS A 32 17.28 6.17 10.71
C LYS A 32 18.65 6.73 10.32
N LEU A 33 18.83 7.18 9.07
CA LEU A 33 20.10 7.73 8.57
C LEU A 33 20.36 9.16 9.07
N ALA A 34 21.62 9.57 9.13
CA ALA A 34 21.98 10.96 9.38
C ALA A 34 21.44 11.90 8.28
N ALA A 35 21.18 13.16 8.61
CA ALA A 35 20.50 14.11 7.74
C ALA A 35 21.21 14.31 6.37
N GLY A 36 22.54 14.26 6.34
CA GLY A 36 23.34 14.44 5.12
C GLY A 36 23.16 13.34 4.07
N GLU A 37 23.02 12.07 4.49
CA GLU A 37 22.85 10.94 3.55
C GLU A 37 21.38 10.76 3.14
N ARG A 38 20.44 11.16 4.00
CA ARG A 38 19.00 10.98 3.82
C ARG A 38 18.46 11.68 2.58
N GLY A 39 18.99 12.85 2.22
CA GLY A 39 18.50 13.66 1.09
C GLY A 39 18.62 12.93 -0.26
N ARG A 40 19.80 12.37 -0.55
CA ARG A 40 20.06 11.66 -1.82
C ARG A 40 19.16 10.46 -2.00
N TYR A 41 19.07 9.61 -0.99
CA TYR A 41 18.26 8.38 -1.07
C TYR A 41 16.75 8.67 -1.09
N ARG A 42 16.30 9.78 -0.47
CA ARG A 42 14.89 10.21 -0.55
C ARG A 42 14.49 10.55 -1.98
N GLY A 43 15.35 11.23 -2.74
CA GLY A 43 15.12 11.51 -4.16
C GLY A 43 15.01 10.23 -4.98
N GLN A 44 15.92 9.27 -4.75
CA GLN A 44 15.88 7.95 -5.42
C GLN A 44 14.59 7.18 -5.11
N LEU A 45 14.15 7.17 -3.86
CA LEU A 45 12.90 6.52 -3.46
C LEU A 45 11.68 7.19 -4.13
N SER A 46 11.64 8.53 -4.16
CA SER A 46 10.54 9.27 -4.77
C SER A 46 10.44 8.96 -6.26
N TRP A 47 11.57 9.00 -6.97
CA TRP A 47 11.64 8.66 -8.39
C TRP A 47 11.22 7.19 -8.67
N PHE A 48 11.65 6.25 -7.82
CA PHE A 48 11.21 4.85 -7.92
C PHE A 48 9.69 4.72 -7.79
N GLN A 49 9.10 5.39 -6.81
CA GLN A 49 7.64 5.37 -6.58
C GLN A 49 6.87 6.00 -7.74
N GLU A 50 7.38 7.09 -8.32
CA GLU A 50 6.81 7.70 -9.53
C GLU A 50 6.86 6.75 -10.73
N LYS A 51 8.00 6.06 -10.94
CA LYS A 51 8.14 5.07 -12.02
C LYS A 51 7.20 3.88 -11.84
N LEU A 52 7.07 3.37 -10.61
CA LEU A 52 6.10 2.32 -10.29
C LEU A 52 4.67 2.77 -10.57
N SER A 53 4.30 3.97 -10.13
CA SER A 53 2.98 4.55 -10.37
C SER A 53 2.69 4.75 -11.86
N GLY A 54 3.67 5.25 -12.62
CA GLY A 54 3.53 5.44 -14.07
C GLY A 54 3.39 4.12 -14.82
N ALA A 55 4.16 3.09 -14.44
CA ALA A 55 4.07 1.76 -15.04
C ALA A 55 2.70 1.11 -14.80
N LEU A 56 2.16 1.23 -13.58
CA LEU A 56 0.81 0.78 -13.27
C LEU A 56 -0.26 1.59 -14.03
N GLY A 57 -0.09 2.91 -14.11
CA GLY A 57 -0.98 3.78 -14.86
C GLY A 57 -1.09 3.39 -16.33
N ASN A 58 0.02 3.04 -16.98
CA ASN A 58 0.05 2.52 -18.35
C ASN A 58 -0.71 1.19 -18.51
N ALA A 59 -0.81 0.41 -17.44
CA ALA A 59 -1.60 -0.83 -17.38
C ALA A 59 -3.04 -0.62 -16.90
N GLY A 60 -3.49 0.64 -16.75
CA GLY A 60 -4.83 0.97 -16.26
C GLY A 60 -5.03 0.69 -14.77
N MET A 61 -3.96 0.64 -13.98
CA MET A 61 -3.97 0.30 -12.56
C MET A 61 -3.37 1.40 -11.69
N ARG A 62 -3.72 1.39 -10.41
CA ARG A 62 -3.11 2.25 -9.38
C ARG A 62 -3.08 1.57 -8.02
N ILE A 63 -2.08 1.94 -7.23
CA ILE A 63 -1.96 1.59 -5.81
C ILE A 63 -2.71 2.66 -5.00
N VAL A 64 -3.47 2.22 -4.00
CA VAL A 64 -4.15 3.10 -3.04
C VAL A 64 -3.60 2.84 -1.65
N ASN A 65 -3.15 3.91 -0.99
CA ASN A 65 -2.79 3.91 0.43
C ASN A 65 -3.92 4.57 1.23
N VAL A 66 -4.31 3.93 2.33
CA VAL A 66 -5.38 4.38 3.22
C VAL A 66 -4.89 4.60 4.66
N GLU A 67 -3.58 4.51 4.90
CA GLU A 67 -2.98 4.86 6.19
C GLU A 67 -3.39 6.27 6.65
N GLY A 68 -3.71 6.41 7.92
CA GLY A 68 -4.11 7.68 8.53
C GLY A 68 -5.56 8.08 8.27
N HIS A 69 -6.34 7.30 7.51
CA HIS A 69 -7.78 7.53 7.38
C HIS A 69 -8.56 6.78 8.47
N PRO A 70 -9.74 7.30 8.89
CA PRO A 70 -10.66 6.57 9.75
C PRO A 70 -10.96 5.18 9.17
N PHE A 71 -11.07 4.18 10.04
CA PHE A 71 -11.47 2.84 9.62
C PHE A 71 -12.96 2.83 9.27
N ASP A 72 -13.27 2.30 8.09
CA ASP A 72 -14.63 2.03 7.64
C ASP A 72 -14.66 0.57 7.12
N PRO A 73 -15.61 -0.27 7.59
CA PRO A 73 -15.71 -1.67 7.18
C PRO A 73 -15.89 -1.90 5.66
N GLY A 74 -16.36 -0.89 4.92
CA GLY A 74 -16.51 -0.91 3.47
C GLY A 74 -15.23 -0.58 2.69
N VAL A 75 -14.13 -0.21 3.35
CA VAL A 75 -12.84 -0.02 2.69
C VAL A 75 -12.34 -1.35 2.15
N ALA A 76 -11.74 -1.32 0.96
CA ALA A 76 -11.18 -2.49 0.29
C ALA A 76 -9.89 -3.02 0.94
N ALA A 77 -9.79 -3.06 2.27
CA ALA A 77 -8.65 -3.59 3.00
C ALA A 77 -9.07 -4.43 4.20
N THR A 78 -8.36 -5.54 4.41
CA THR A 78 -8.58 -6.45 5.53
C THR A 78 -7.75 -6.02 6.74
N PRO A 79 -8.37 -5.70 7.89
CA PRO A 79 -7.65 -5.44 9.13
C PRO A 79 -7.18 -6.74 9.79
N LEU A 80 -5.88 -6.91 10.01
CA LEU A 80 -5.32 -8.12 10.64
C LEU A 80 -5.62 -8.23 12.14
N ASN A 81 -5.82 -7.10 12.80
CA ASN A 81 -5.98 -7.00 14.25
C ASN A 81 -7.36 -6.46 14.64
N ALA A 82 -8.38 -6.62 13.79
CA ALA A 82 -9.73 -6.16 14.11
C ALA A 82 -10.31 -6.81 15.38
N GLY A 83 -9.92 -8.05 15.69
CA GLY A 83 -10.35 -8.76 16.90
C GLY A 83 -9.82 -8.15 18.21
N ASP A 84 -8.88 -7.21 18.15
CA ASP A 84 -8.32 -6.56 19.33
C ASP A 84 -9.17 -5.37 19.83
N PHE A 85 -10.26 -5.02 19.12
CA PHE A 85 -11.05 -3.82 19.35
C PHE A 85 -12.54 -4.13 19.60
N GLY A 86 -13.20 -3.27 20.36
CA GLY A 86 -14.64 -3.31 20.57
C GLY A 86 -15.42 -2.64 19.44
N ALA A 87 -16.72 -2.91 19.35
CA ALA A 87 -17.59 -2.37 18.30
C ALA A 87 -17.70 -0.84 18.31
N ASP A 88 -17.56 -0.22 19.49
CA ASP A 88 -17.68 1.23 19.68
C ASP A 88 -16.32 1.97 19.64
N ASP A 89 -15.23 1.25 19.40
CA ASP A 89 -13.91 1.88 19.32
C ASP A 89 -13.79 2.73 18.05
N ALA A 90 -13.40 3.99 18.21
CA ALA A 90 -13.01 4.84 17.09
C ALA A 90 -11.63 4.41 16.59
N LEU A 91 -11.58 3.79 15.41
CA LEU A 91 -10.36 3.24 14.83
C LEU A 91 -9.87 4.05 13.63
N ILE A 92 -8.56 4.03 13.43
CA ILE A 92 -7.87 4.60 12.28
C ILE A 92 -6.98 3.53 11.65
N MET A 93 -6.82 3.58 10.34
CA MET A 93 -5.89 2.75 9.59
C MET A 93 -4.45 3.12 10.01
N ASP A 94 -3.82 2.28 10.83
CA ASP A 94 -2.51 2.59 11.42
C ASP A 94 -1.38 2.39 10.41
N ARG A 95 -1.25 1.16 9.92
CA ARG A 95 -0.21 0.79 8.95
C ARG A 95 -0.80 -0.08 7.88
N MET A 96 -0.40 0.18 6.65
CA MET A 96 -0.74 -0.65 5.51
C MET A 96 0.42 -1.60 5.24
N LEU A 97 0.12 -2.89 5.33
CA LEU A 97 1.06 -3.99 5.10
C LEU A 97 1.05 -4.40 3.63
N GLU A 98 -0.13 -4.37 3.02
CA GLU A 98 -0.32 -4.60 1.59
C GLU A 98 -1.19 -3.50 1.01
N PRO A 99 -0.81 -2.92 -0.15
CA PRO A 99 -1.59 -1.87 -0.77
C PRO A 99 -2.87 -2.42 -1.39
N ILE A 100 -3.88 -1.57 -1.50
CA ILE A 100 -5.02 -1.82 -2.36
C ILE A 100 -4.58 -1.58 -3.80
N VAL A 101 -4.96 -2.47 -4.71
CA VAL A 101 -4.74 -2.28 -6.15
C VAL A 101 -6.09 -2.12 -6.84
N MET A 102 -6.28 -0.99 -7.50
CA MET A 102 -7.45 -0.68 -8.31
C MET A 102 -7.08 -0.72 -9.78
N GLY A 103 -7.92 -1.34 -10.60
CA GLY A 103 -7.88 -1.27 -12.06
C GLY A 103 -8.94 -0.32 -12.60
N SER A 104 -9.05 -0.24 -13.93
CA SER A 104 -10.10 0.50 -14.63
C SER A 104 -11.50 0.00 -14.27
N ASP A 105 -11.64 -1.31 -14.08
CA ASP A 105 -12.93 -1.98 -13.87
C ASP A 105 -13.28 -2.17 -12.39
N GLY A 106 -12.50 -1.56 -11.49
CA GLY A 106 -12.70 -1.62 -10.05
C GLY A 106 -11.57 -2.31 -9.29
N LEU A 107 -11.91 -3.03 -8.24
CA LEU A 107 -10.94 -3.63 -7.34
C LEU A 107 -10.21 -4.80 -8.01
N VAL A 108 -8.87 -4.74 -8.01
CA VAL A 108 -8.00 -5.82 -8.50
C VAL A 108 -7.43 -6.63 -7.33
N ARG A 109 -7.08 -5.96 -6.23
CA ARG A 109 -6.58 -6.62 -5.02
C ARG A 109 -6.94 -5.84 -3.76
N MET A 110 -7.49 -6.55 -2.77
CA MET A 110 -7.70 -6.04 -1.41
C MET A 110 -6.36 -5.73 -0.73
N GLY A 111 -6.31 -4.62 0.00
CA GLY A 111 -5.17 -4.32 0.87
C GLY A 111 -5.23 -5.09 2.19
N THR A 112 -4.16 -4.97 2.96
CA THR A 112 -4.06 -5.51 4.32
C THR A 112 -3.49 -4.45 5.23
N VAL A 113 -4.12 -4.24 6.38
CA VAL A 113 -3.75 -3.18 7.32
C VAL A 113 -3.72 -3.65 8.77
N THR A 114 -3.12 -2.84 9.62
CA THR A 114 -3.37 -2.83 11.05
C THR A 114 -4.16 -1.58 11.43
N LEU A 115 -5.02 -1.71 12.44
CA LEU A 115 -5.78 -0.62 13.02
C LEU A 115 -5.15 -0.18 14.34
N LYS A 116 -5.44 1.06 14.75
CA LYS A 116 -5.22 1.55 16.12
C LYS A 116 -6.42 2.40 16.55
N LYS A 117 -6.60 2.56 17.86
CA LYS A 117 -7.56 3.55 18.39
C LYS A 117 -7.08 4.97 18.08
N VAL A 118 -8.02 5.86 17.78
CA VAL A 118 -7.76 7.30 17.77
C VAL A 118 -7.33 7.70 19.18
N LYS A 119 -6.15 8.30 19.33
CA LYS A 119 -5.74 8.85 20.62
C LYS A 119 -6.57 10.11 20.89
N SER A 120 -7.27 10.13 22.02
CA SER A 120 -7.83 11.33 22.62
C SER A 120 -6.73 12.30 23.04
#